data_AF-A0A665SWW2-F1
#
_entry.id   AF-A0A665SWW2-F1
#
_cell.length_a   1.000
_cell.length_b   1.000
_cell.length_c   1.000
_cell.angle_alpha   90.00
_cell.angle_beta   90.00
_cell.angle_gamma   90.00
#
_symmetry.space_group_name_H-M   'P 1'
#
loop_
_entity.id
_entity.type
_entity.pdbx_description
1 polymer ?
#
loop_
_entity_poly.entity_id
_entity_poly.type
_entity_poly.pdbx_seq_one_letter_code
_entity_poly.pdbx_strand_id
1 'polypeptide(L)'
;MARLRRKACIALFLFTLFVFGTMMGLRTLKPSDGFSDLAPGLELLPMIGGKVNRSPRDATASPDQARPGGGNTKVVLSNSGPEGTIFYDIHIFYYIWYGTPLMDGKYIHWDHILVPHWDPKIASSYPRGRHMPPEDIGSSFYPELNPYSSRDPDVLESHMEQIGASAEYYCVVHIFVPCLG
;
A
#
# COMPACT_ATOMS: atom_id res chain seq x y z
N MET A 1 -60.78 -23.28 10.76
CA MET A 1 -59.93 -22.23 10.15
C MET A 1 -59.52 -21.07 11.09
N ALA A 2 -60.32 -20.67 12.10
CA ALA A 2 -59.97 -19.53 12.97
C ALA A 2 -58.78 -19.75 13.93
N ARG A 3 -58.54 -20.99 14.40
CA ARG A 3 -57.44 -21.32 15.33
C ARG A 3 -56.05 -21.29 14.68
N LEU A 4 -55.95 -21.66 13.40
CA LEU A 4 -54.69 -21.64 12.65
C LEU A 4 -54.23 -20.18 12.39
N ARG A 5 -55.19 -19.30 12.07
CA ARG A 5 -54.94 -17.86 11.90
C ARG A 5 -54.46 -17.20 13.19
N ARG A 6 -55.02 -17.57 14.35
CA ARG A 6 -54.54 -17.07 15.66
C ARG A 6 -53.12 -17.50 15.96
N LYS A 7 -52.77 -18.77 15.71
CA LYS A 7 -51.39 -19.26 15.91
C LYS A 7 -50.40 -18.58 14.97
N ALA A 8 -50.77 -18.36 13.71
CA ALA A 8 -49.95 -17.62 12.75
C ALA A 8 -49.77 -16.14 13.15
N CYS A 9 -50.83 -15.47 13.60
CA CYS A 9 -50.73 -14.09 14.09
C CYS A 9 -49.86 -13.98 15.34
N ILE A 10 -49.97 -14.93 16.28
CA ILE A 10 -49.12 -14.97 17.47
C ILE A 10 -47.65 -15.19 17.08
N ALA A 11 -47.38 -16.11 16.16
CA ALA A 11 -46.02 -16.37 15.68
C ALA A 11 -45.41 -15.15 14.98
N LEU A 12 -46.18 -14.46 14.12
CA LEU A 12 -45.74 -13.22 13.47
C LEU A 12 -45.47 -12.10 14.47
N PHE A 13 -46.34 -11.95 15.48
CA PHE A 13 -46.16 -10.93 16.52
C PHE A 13 -44.89 -11.19 17.33
N LEU A 14 -44.65 -12.44 17.76
CA LEU A 14 -43.41 -12.82 18.46
C LEU A 14 -42.17 -12.61 17.59
N PHE A 15 -42.25 -12.93 16.30
CA PHE A 15 -41.16 -12.68 15.36
C PHE A 15 -40.85 -11.18 15.22
N THR A 16 -41.88 -10.33 15.10
CA THR A 16 -41.69 -8.88 15.04
C THR A 16 -41.09 -8.31 16.32
N LEU A 17 -41.52 -8.77 17.50
CA LEU A 17 -40.93 -8.38 18.78
C LEU A 17 -39.46 -8.79 18.90
N PHE A 18 -39.12 -9.98 18.41
CA PHE A 18 -37.74 -10.45 18.40
C PHE A 18 -36.83 -9.61 17.49
N VAL A 19 -37.28 -9.31 16.26
CA VAL A 19 -36.52 -8.45 15.33
C VAL A 19 -36.37 -7.03 15.88
N PHE A 20 -37.42 -6.47 16.48
CA PHE A 20 -37.35 -5.13 17.05
C PHE A 20 -36.49 -5.09 18.33
N GLY A 21 -36.61 -6.09 19.19
CA GLY A 21 -35.81 -6.21 20.41
C GLY A 21 -34.32 -6.40 20.12
N THR A 22 -33.98 -7.23 19.13
CA THR A 22 -32.59 -7.37 18.67
C THR A 22 -32.06 -6.08 18.06
N MET A 23 -32.82 -5.40 17.21
CA MET A 23 -32.42 -4.10 16.64
C MET A 23 -32.26 -3.00 17.68
N MET A 24 -33.10 -2.97 18.72
CA MET A 24 -32.93 -2.03 19.84
C MET A 24 -31.73 -2.39 20.72
N GLY A 25 -31.49 -3.69 20.97
CA GLY A 25 -30.32 -4.16 21.72
C GLY A 25 -28.99 -3.90 21.00
N LEU A 26 -28.93 -4.13 19.68
CA LEU A 26 -27.77 -3.80 18.85
C LEU A 26 -27.50 -2.29 18.79
N ARG A 27 -28.53 -1.45 18.91
CA ARG A 27 -28.38 0.01 18.95
C ARG A 27 -27.98 0.56 20.32
N THR A 28 -28.21 -0.15 21.42
CA THR A 28 -27.78 0.26 22.77
C THR A 28 -26.38 -0.23 23.11
N LEU A 29 -25.77 -1.07 22.28
CA LEU A 29 -24.34 -1.36 22.33
C LEU A 29 -23.57 -0.13 21.83
N LYS A 30 -23.28 0.79 22.75
CA LYS A 30 -22.26 1.83 22.55
C LYS A 30 -20.94 1.09 22.20
N PRO A 31 -20.26 1.43 21.09
CA PRO A 31 -18.90 0.98 20.87
C PRO A 31 -18.07 1.48 22.05
N SER A 32 -17.60 0.57 22.90
CA SER A 32 -16.53 0.86 23.84
C SER A 32 -15.30 1.22 23.01
N ASP A 33 -14.77 2.40 23.26
CA ASP A 33 -13.67 3.05 22.55
C ASP A 33 -12.46 2.13 22.37
N GLY A 34 -11.93 2.09 21.15
CA GLY A 34 -10.64 1.50 20.83
C GLY A 34 -10.56 1.09 19.37
N PHE A 35 -9.70 1.79 18.62
CA PHE A 35 -9.44 1.65 17.18
C PHE A 35 -10.43 2.34 16.22
N SER A 36 -10.45 3.66 16.27
CA SER A 36 -10.70 4.47 15.08
C SER A 36 -9.85 5.74 15.17
N ASP A 37 -8.55 5.54 15.11
CA ASP A 37 -7.62 6.63 14.83
C ASP A 37 -6.63 6.08 13.82
N LEU A 38 -6.95 6.23 12.54
CA LEU A 38 -6.08 6.12 11.36
C LEU A 38 -6.96 6.37 10.12
N ALA A 39 -7.43 7.60 9.98
CA ALA A 39 -7.84 8.15 8.69
C ALA A 39 -6.82 9.26 8.34
N PRO A 40 -5.86 9.03 7.44
CA PRO A 40 -4.92 10.07 7.04
C PRO A 40 -5.53 10.94 5.95
N GLY A 41 -5.51 12.26 6.19
CA GLY A 41 -5.08 13.20 5.18
C GLY A 41 -6.13 13.68 4.18
N LEU A 42 -7.01 14.56 4.63
CA LEU A 42 -7.48 15.65 3.79
C LEU A 42 -7.80 16.84 4.69
N GLU A 43 -7.03 17.92 4.58
CA GLU A 43 -7.52 19.30 4.53
C GLU A 43 -6.33 20.27 4.45
N LEU A 44 -6.58 21.30 3.65
CA LEU A 44 -5.65 22.20 3.00
C LEU A 44 -5.39 23.45 3.89
N LEU A 45 -4.24 24.10 3.65
CA LEU A 45 -3.86 25.49 4.00
C LEU A 45 -3.31 25.82 5.41
N PRO A 46 -2.09 26.38 5.48
CA PRO A 46 -1.69 27.30 6.53
C PRO A 46 -1.91 28.75 6.09
N MET A 47 -2.77 29.48 6.79
CA MET A 47 -2.85 30.94 6.74
C MET A 47 -2.49 31.52 8.11
N ILE A 48 -1.54 32.46 8.05
CA ILE A 48 -1.39 33.65 8.89
C ILE A 48 -0.82 33.44 10.30
N GLY A 49 0.32 34.10 10.54
CA GLY A 49 0.75 34.47 11.89
C GLY A 49 2.22 34.87 12.01
N GLY A 50 2.61 35.97 11.37
CA GLY A 50 3.99 36.45 11.37
C GLY A 50 4.50 36.98 12.72
N LYS A 51 5.82 37.02 12.86
CA LYS A 51 6.50 37.99 13.74
C LYS A 51 7.96 38.26 13.32
N VAL A 52 8.09 39.28 12.47
CA VAL A 52 9.02 40.43 12.57
C VAL A 52 10.44 40.20 13.14
N ASN A 53 11.42 40.35 12.23
CA ASN A 53 12.69 41.08 12.29
C ASN A 53 13.58 41.02 13.55
N ARG A 54 14.84 40.61 13.33
CA ARG A 54 16.04 41.46 13.50
C ARG A 54 17.33 40.72 13.11
N SER A 55 18.11 41.34 12.24
CA SER A 55 19.55 41.15 12.00
C SER A 55 20.18 42.56 12.01
N PRO A 56 21.51 42.79 12.07
CA PRO A 56 22.65 41.92 12.37
C PRO A 56 23.50 42.48 13.54
N ARG A 57 24.49 41.71 14.06
CA ARG A 57 25.75 42.28 14.57
C ARG A 57 26.85 41.23 14.72
N ASP A 58 28.02 41.65 14.26
CA ASP A 58 29.31 40.97 14.26
C ASP A 58 29.80 40.53 15.64
N ALA A 59 30.42 39.35 15.69
CA ALA A 59 31.51 39.05 16.61
C ALA A 59 32.37 37.90 16.08
N THR A 60 33.59 38.24 15.66
CA THR A 60 34.72 37.35 15.38
C THR A 60 35.21 36.64 16.65
N ALA A 61 35.43 35.32 16.60
CA ALA A 61 36.67 34.62 17.01
C ALA A 61 36.47 33.12 17.40
N SER A 62 37.01 32.24 16.55
CA SER A 62 37.80 31.02 16.81
C SER A 62 37.27 29.78 17.58
N PRO A 63 37.87 28.59 17.29
CA PRO A 63 37.19 27.30 17.29
C PRO A 63 37.55 26.43 18.49
N ASP A 64 36.61 25.60 18.97
CA ASP A 64 37.00 24.33 19.59
C ASP A 64 35.90 23.26 19.57
N GLN A 65 36.38 22.03 19.59
CA GLN A 65 35.75 20.79 19.15
C GLN A 65 34.48 20.33 19.91
N ALA A 66 33.65 19.58 19.16
CA ALA A 66 33.18 18.21 19.48
C ALA A 66 31.66 18.02 19.42
N ARG A 67 31.20 17.41 18.29
CA ARG A 67 30.24 16.29 18.19
C ARG A 67 29.78 16.17 16.73
N PRO A 68 29.98 15.05 16.02
CA PRO A 68 29.20 14.79 14.82
C PRO A 68 27.81 14.34 15.29
N GLY A 69 26.89 15.30 15.39
CA GLY A 69 25.47 15.00 15.45
C GLY A 69 25.08 14.31 14.15
N GLY A 70 24.55 13.10 14.26
CA GLY A 70 24.05 12.33 13.12
C GLY A 70 22.98 13.12 12.38
N GLY A 71 23.18 13.26 11.07
CA GLY A 71 22.26 13.97 10.20
C GLY A 71 22.95 14.48 8.94
N ASN A 72 23.72 13.62 8.26
CA ASN A 72 24.29 13.97 6.97
C ASN A 72 23.64 13.06 5.94
N THR A 73 22.42 13.39 5.50
CA THR A 73 21.96 12.92 4.20
C THR A 73 22.97 13.48 3.19
N LYS A 74 23.92 12.65 2.76
CA LYS A 74 25.01 13.07 1.88
C LYS A 74 24.39 13.21 0.50
N VAL A 75 23.79 14.37 0.23
CA VAL A 75 23.39 14.78 -1.12
C VAL A 75 24.68 14.93 -1.92
N VAL A 76 25.12 13.83 -2.51
CA VAL A 76 26.14 13.85 -3.54
C VAL A 76 25.41 14.34 -4.78
N LEU A 77 25.49 15.65 -5.05
CA LEU A 77 25.14 16.17 -6.36
C LEU A 77 26.02 15.45 -7.38
N SER A 78 25.44 14.50 -8.12
CA SER A 78 26.13 13.85 -9.23
C SER A 78 26.22 14.84 -10.39
N ASN A 79 27.45 15.14 -10.81
CA ASN A 79 27.79 16.09 -11.87
C ASN A 79 27.44 15.55 -13.27
N SER A 80 26.15 15.39 -13.59
CA SER A 80 25.73 15.11 -14.96
C SER A 80 24.33 15.62 -15.24
N GLY A 81 24.24 16.86 -15.75
CA GLY A 81 23.05 17.42 -16.39
C GLY A 81 22.09 18.20 -15.47
N PRO A 82 21.13 18.96 -16.03
CA PRO A 82 20.17 19.77 -15.27
C PRO A 82 19.06 18.96 -14.57
N GLU A 83 19.21 17.65 -14.42
CA GLU A 83 18.12 16.73 -14.05
C GLU A 83 18.39 16.03 -12.72
N GLY A 84 17.48 16.24 -11.77
CA GLY A 84 17.26 15.38 -10.60
C GLY A 84 18.34 15.37 -9.52
N THR A 85 17.99 15.83 -8.31
CA THR A 85 18.77 15.47 -7.11
C THR A 85 18.48 14.02 -6.77
N ILE A 86 19.50 13.16 -6.65
CA ILE A 86 19.31 11.76 -6.26
C ILE A 86 19.65 11.60 -4.77
N PHE A 87 18.77 10.98 -3.98
CA PHE A 87 18.91 10.87 -2.53
C PHE A 87 19.26 9.45 -2.11
N TYR A 88 20.51 9.25 -1.64
CA TYR A 88 21.09 7.94 -1.28
C TYR A 88 20.48 7.27 -0.05
N ASP A 89 19.73 8.03 0.73
CA ASP A 89 19.16 7.57 1.99
C ASP A 89 17.73 7.04 1.83
N ILE A 90 17.19 7.08 0.61
CA ILE A 90 15.84 6.58 0.32
C ILE A 90 15.89 5.38 -0.61
N HIS A 91 15.14 4.35 -0.22
CA HIS A 91 15.19 3.02 -0.82
C HIS A 91 13.80 2.57 -1.27
N ILE A 92 13.70 2.03 -2.48
CA ILE A 92 12.49 1.42 -3.04
C ILE A 92 12.67 -0.10 -3.11
N PHE A 93 11.68 -0.87 -2.64
CA PHE A 93 11.63 -2.30 -2.90
C PHE A 93 11.20 -2.56 -4.34
N TYR A 94 12.10 -3.13 -5.14
CA TYR A 94 11.85 -3.44 -6.55
C TYR A 94 11.91 -4.95 -6.81
N TYR A 95 10.91 -5.45 -7.54
CA TYR A 95 10.72 -6.88 -7.81
C TYR A 95 10.89 -7.20 -9.29
N ILE A 96 11.75 -8.17 -9.60
CA ILE A 96 12.15 -8.56 -10.97
C ILE A 96 11.62 -9.95 -11.37
N TRP A 97 10.46 -10.34 -10.84
CA TRP A 97 9.92 -11.70 -10.93
C TRP A 97 8.68 -11.85 -11.83
N TYR A 98 8.38 -10.86 -12.67
CA TYR A 98 7.24 -10.89 -13.59
C TYR A 98 7.65 -11.40 -14.97
N GLY A 99 6.75 -12.09 -15.67
CA GLY A 99 7.04 -12.67 -16.98
C GLY A 99 5.81 -12.88 -17.85
N THR A 100 6.01 -12.92 -19.17
CA THR A 100 4.94 -13.01 -20.17
C THR A 100 5.16 -14.17 -21.15
N PRO A 101 4.10 -14.71 -21.79
CA PRO A 101 4.23 -15.79 -22.76
C PRO A 101 5.16 -15.46 -23.94
N LEU A 102 5.16 -14.19 -24.37
CA LEU A 102 5.96 -13.74 -25.51
C LEU A 102 7.46 -13.85 -25.24
N MET A 103 7.90 -13.49 -24.04
CA MET A 103 9.33 -13.39 -23.72
C MET A 103 9.85 -14.51 -22.81
N ASP A 104 8.99 -15.04 -21.95
CA ASP A 104 9.33 -16.03 -20.91
C ASP A 104 8.66 -17.40 -21.15
N GLY A 105 7.89 -17.54 -22.23
CA GLY A 105 7.19 -18.77 -22.63
C GLY A 105 5.93 -19.07 -21.82
N LYS A 106 5.72 -18.37 -20.71
CA LYS A 106 4.49 -18.41 -19.89
C LYS A 106 4.36 -17.13 -19.07
N TYR A 107 3.18 -16.90 -18.52
CA TYR A 107 3.04 -15.92 -17.45
C TYR A 107 3.85 -16.39 -16.22
N ILE A 108 4.49 -15.43 -15.55
CA ILE A 108 5.19 -15.64 -14.28
C ILE A 108 4.71 -14.56 -13.33
N HIS A 109 4.29 -14.97 -12.14
CA HIS A 109 3.75 -14.15 -11.06
C HIS A 109 2.42 -13.43 -11.38
N TRP A 110 2.17 -12.97 -12.61
CA TRP A 110 0.87 -12.44 -13.01
C TRP A 110 -0.25 -13.45 -12.82
N ASP A 111 0.05 -14.72 -13.04
CA ASP A 111 -0.86 -15.85 -12.90
C ASP A 111 -0.77 -16.49 -11.51
N HIS A 112 -0.52 -15.71 -10.46
CA HIS A 112 -0.32 -16.23 -9.10
C HIS A 112 -1.47 -17.15 -8.63
N ILE A 113 -1.15 -18.14 -7.81
CA ILE A 113 -2.16 -19.03 -7.21
C ILE A 113 -2.98 -18.28 -6.16
N LEU A 114 -4.29 -18.53 -6.12
CA LEU A 114 -5.10 -18.08 -5.00
C LEU A 114 -4.69 -18.85 -3.75
N VAL A 115 -4.02 -18.16 -2.83
CA VAL A 115 -3.49 -18.77 -1.61
C VAL A 115 -4.67 -19.16 -0.72
N PRO A 116 -4.84 -20.45 -0.40
CA PRO A 116 -5.94 -20.89 0.43
C PRO A 116 -5.77 -20.38 1.87
N HIS A 117 -6.90 -20.14 2.53
CA HIS A 117 -6.89 -19.90 3.97
C HIS A 117 -6.31 -21.12 4.71
N TRP A 118 -5.60 -20.89 5.82
CA TRP A 118 -4.92 -21.95 6.57
C TRP A 118 -5.89 -22.96 7.22
N ASP A 119 -7.06 -22.50 7.68
CA ASP A 119 -8.16 -23.38 8.13
C ASP A 119 -8.91 -23.95 6.90
N PRO A 120 -8.90 -25.29 6.67
CA PRO A 120 -9.58 -25.92 5.55
C PRO A 120 -11.09 -25.65 5.49
N LYS A 121 -11.75 -25.46 6.65
CA LYS A 121 -13.18 -25.17 6.69
C LYS A 121 -13.48 -23.82 6.05
N ILE A 122 -12.67 -22.82 6.39
CA ILE A 122 -12.75 -21.47 5.82
C ILE A 122 -12.26 -21.48 4.36
N ALA A 123 -11.19 -22.21 4.04
CA ALA A 123 -10.68 -22.30 2.67
C ALA A 123 -11.73 -22.83 1.67
N SER A 124 -12.64 -23.69 2.13
CA SER A 124 -13.71 -24.24 1.29
C SER A 124 -14.71 -23.19 0.79
N SER A 125 -14.86 -22.06 1.49
CA SER A 125 -15.77 -20.97 1.11
C SER A 125 -15.16 -19.93 0.17
N TYR A 126 -13.86 -19.99 -0.11
CA TYR A 126 -13.16 -19.06 -1.00
C TYR A 126 -12.84 -19.70 -2.36
N PRO A 127 -12.71 -18.88 -3.43
CA PRO A 127 -12.25 -19.33 -4.72
C PRO A 127 -10.87 -20.00 -4.64
N ARG A 128 -10.66 -21.00 -5.51
CA ARG A 128 -9.41 -21.75 -5.65
C ARG A 128 -8.99 -21.74 -7.11
N GLY A 129 -7.69 -21.88 -7.35
CA GLY A 129 -7.12 -21.92 -8.70
C GLY A 129 -5.99 -20.91 -8.86
N ARG A 130 -5.76 -20.50 -10.10
CA ARG A 130 -4.78 -19.48 -10.49
C ARG A 130 -5.48 -18.39 -11.27
N HIS A 131 -4.93 -17.19 -11.18
CA HIS A 131 -5.32 -16.10 -12.06
C HIS A 131 -5.05 -16.44 -13.54
N MET A 132 -5.86 -15.91 -14.45
CA MET A 132 -5.77 -16.13 -15.89
C MET A 132 -5.47 -14.82 -16.66
N PRO A 133 -4.21 -14.39 -16.76
CA PRO A 133 -3.85 -13.17 -17.48
C PRO A 133 -4.16 -13.29 -18.99
N PRO A 134 -4.41 -12.16 -19.69
CA PRO A 134 -4.13 -10.80 -19.23
C PRO A 134 -5.25 -10.14 -18.43
N GLU A 135 -6.52 -10.51 -18.59
CA GLU A 135 -7.64 -9.80 -17.95
C GLU A 135 -7.78 -10.10 -16.45
N ASP A 136 -7.36 -11.29 -16.01
CA ASP A 136 -7.38 -11.72 -14.62
C ASP A 136 -5.95 -11.94 -14.11
N ILE A 137 -5.43 -10.98 -13.33
CA ILE A 137 -4.09 -11.03 -12.77
C ILE A 137 -4.11 -11.12 -11.24
N GLY A 138 -3.03 -11.64 -10.67
CA GLY A 138 -2.79 -11.72 -9.22
C GLY A 138 -2.49 -10.38 -8.55
N SER A 139 -3.30 -9.37 -8.82
CA SER A 139 -3.23 -8.03 -8.24
C SER A 139 -4.62 -7.41 -8.18
N SER A 140 -4.89 -6.64 -7.13
CA SER A 140 -6.11 -5.83 -7.06
C SER A 140 -6.06 -4.58 -7.96
N PHE A 141 -4.86 -4.22 -8.44
CA PHE A 141 -4.62 -3.09 -9.35
C PHE A 141 -4.06 -3.59 -10.68
N TYR A 142 -4.40 -2.93 -11.77
CA TYR A 142 -3.89 -3.27 -13.09
C TYR A 142 -2.76 -2.31 -13.50
N PRO A 143 -1.57 -2.82 -13.90
CA PRO A 143 -0.45 -1.97 -14.28
C PRO A 143 -0.72 -1.26 -15.61
N GLU A 144 -0.29 0.00 -15.73
CA GLU A 144 -0.38 0.77 -16.97
C GLU A 144 0.41 0.13 -18.12
N LEU A 145 1.56 -0.48 -17.81
CA LEU A 145 2.39 -1.22 -18.76
C LEU A 145 1.81 -2.60 -19.15
N ASN A 146 0.57 -2.92 -18.73
CA ASN A 146 -0.02 -4.25 -18.85
C ASN A 146 0.81 -5.33 -18.13
N PRO A 147 0.41 -6.62 -18.16
CA PRO A 147 1.24 -7.70 -17.65
C PRO A 147 2.55 -7.77 -18.45
N TYR A 148 3.62 -7.22 -17.87
CA TYR A 148 4.92 -7.06 -18.50
C TYR A 148 5.91 -8.17 -18.09
N SER A 149 7.03 -8.29 -18.81
CA SER A 149 8.15 -9.13 -18.37
C SER A 149 9.21 -8.27 -17.68
N SER A 150 9.69 -8.70 -16.52
CA SER A 150 10.80 -8.04 -15.82
C SER A 150 12.13 -8.15 -16.57
N ARG A 151 12.22 -8.99 -17.59
CA ARG A 151 13.40 -9.15 -18.44
C ARG A 151 13.37 -8.23 -19.67
N ASP A 152 12.27 -7.51 -19.89
CA ASP A 152 12.08 -6.65 -21.04
C ASP A 152 12.86 -5.33 -20.81
N PRO A 153 13.83 -4.98 -21.67
CA PRO A 153 14.62 -3.77 -21.48
C PRO A 153 13.78 -2.49 -21.53
N ASP A 154 12.73 -2.44 -22.36
CA ASP A 154 11.91 -1.24 -22.52
C ASP A 154 11.08 -0.97 -21.25
N VAL A 155 10.62 -2.05 -20.60
CA VAL A 155 9.93 -2.01 -19.30
C VAL A 155 10.89 -1.55 -18.21
N LEU A 156 12.12 -2.06 -18.21
CA LEU A 156 13.14 -1.68 -17.23
C LEU A 156 13.50 -0.20 -17.34
N GLU A 157 13.71 0.30 -18.56
CA GLU A 157 13.96 1.71 -18.83
C GLU A 157 12.80 2.58 -18.33
N SER A 158 11.56 2.21 -18.69
CA SER A 158 10.35 2.91 -18.22
C SER A 158 10.25 2.98 -16.69
N HIS A 159 10.58 1.89 -15.98
CA HIS A 159 10.59 1.91 -14.51
C HIS A 159 11.68 2.82 -13.94
N MET A 160 12.88 2.84 -14.54
CA MET A 160 13.97 3.73 -14.10
C MET A 160 13.62 5.19 -14.33
N GLU A 161 12.94 5.52 -15.43
CA GLU A 161 12.38 6.85 -15.66
C GLU A 161 11.34 7.23 -14.61
N GLN A 162 10.41 6.33 -14.27
CA GLN A 162 9.42 6.56 -13.21
C GLN A 162 10.07 6.80 -11.85
N ILE A 163 11.11 6.03 -11.52
CA ILE A 163 11.89 6.20 -10.28
C ILE A 163 12.63 7.55 -10.30
N GLY A 164 13.26 7.91 -11.42
CA GLY A 164 13.92 9.21 -11.58
C GLY A 164 12.93 10.39 -11.46
N ALA A 165 11.75 10.27 -12.07
CA ALA A 165 10.69 11.28 -12.05
C ALA A 165 10.03 11.41 -10.66
N SER A 166 10.04 10.35 -9.85
CA SER A 166 9.59 10.40 -8.44
C SER A 166 10.50 11.23 -7.52
N ALA A 167 11.58 11.81 -8.09
CA ALA A 167 12.46 12.83 -7.55
C ALA A 167 13.41 12.43 -6.40
N GLU A 168 13.48 11.17 -5.96
CA GLU A 168 14.04 10.95 -4.62
C GLU A 168 14.69 9.61 -4.24
N TYR A 169 15.03 8.66 -5.14
CA TYR A 169 15.24 7.27 -4.63
C TYR A 169 16.34 6.42 -5.28
N TYR A 170 16.93 5.53 -4.46
CA TYR A 170 17.70 4.35 -4.87
C TYR A 170 16.82 3.11 -4.86
N CYS A 171 17.08 2.18 -5.78
CA CYS A 171 16.39 0.89 -5.82
C CYS A 171 17.12 -0.17 -5.00
N VAL A 172 16.40 -0.80 -4.08
CA VAL A 172 16.80 -2.05 -3.45
C VAL A 172 16.11 -3.18 -4.21
N VAL A 173 16.91 -3.90 -5.00
CA VAL A 173 16.44 -5.05 -5.78
C VAL A 173 16.34 -6.27 -4.88
N HIS A 174 15.18 -6.91 -4.86
CA HIS A 174 15.02 -8.18 -4.16
C HIS A 174 15.72 -9.30 -4.97
N ILE A 175 16.82 -9.83 -4.45
CA ILE A 175 17.61 -10.91 -5.08
C ILE A 175 17.32 -12.22 -4.36
N PHE A 176 16.76 -13.19 -5.09
CA PHE A 176 16.77 -14.59 -4.65
C PHE A 176 18.04 -15.26 -5.17
N VAL A 177 18.83 -15.89 -4.30
CA VAL A 177 20.01 -16.65 -4.73
C VAL A 177 19.51 -17.95 -5.36
N PRO A 178 19.72 -18.20 -6.67
CA PRO A 178 19.34 -19.48 -7.26
C PRO A 178 20.19 -20.59 -6.64
N CYS A 179 19.54 -21.59 -6.06
CA CYS A 179 20.24 -22.82 -5.69
C CYS A 179 20.65 -23.51 -7.00
N LEU A 180 21.96 -23.65 -7.21
CA LEU A 180 22.51 -24.56 -8.22
C LEU A 180 22.15 -25.98 -7.77
N GLY A 181 21.16 -26.58 -8.43
CA GLY A 181 20.78 -27.99 -8.31
C GLY A 181 21.36 -28.80 -9.45
#